data_AF-A0A382U0M5-F1
#
_entry.id   AF-A0A382U0M5-F1
#
_cell.length_a   1.000
_cell.length_b   1.000
_cell.length_c   1.000
_cell.angle_alpha   90.00
_cell.angle_beta   90.00
_cell.angle_gamma   90.00
#
_symmetry.space_group_name_H-M   'P 1'
#
loop_
_entity.id
_entity.type
_entity.pdbx_description
1 polymer ?
#
loop_
_entity_poly.entity_id
_entity_poly.type
_entity_poly.pdbx_seq_one_letter_code
_entity_poly.pdbx_strand_id
1 'polypeptide(L)'
;MFKDIKYRWALIVSLLIASAYLIWPTYKVYSLSEDEKTELGVSVMKELKEGAINLGLDLQGGMYVLLETDIPTLVDKLAGKNTEELKDAIREAEKRSIRNQS
;
A
#
# COMPACT_ATOMS: atom_id res chain seq x y z
N MET A 1 45.03 4.41 -6.07
CA MET A 1 44.24 5.32 -6.91
C MET A 1 42.93 5.57 -6.17
N PHE A 2 42.91 6.25 -5.02
CA PHE A 2 42.80 7.70 -4.78
C PHE A 2 43.50 8.00 -3.43
N LYS A 3 44.62 8.72 -3.44
CA LYS A 3 45.44 8.92 -2.23
C LYS A 3 45.19 10.27 -1.54
N ASP A 4 44.65 11.26 -2.25
CA ASP A 4 44.42 12.60 -1.69
C ASP A 4 43.04 12.75 -1.05
N ILE A 5 43.05 13.28 0.18
CA ILE A 5 41.86 13.57 0.98
C ILE A 5 40.87 14.48 0.25
N LYS A 6 41.36 15.39 -0.61
CA LYS A 6 40.56 16.32 -1.40
C LYS A 6 39.62 15.60 -2.38
N TYR A 7 40.08 14.57 -3.08
CA TYR A 7 39.23 13.80 -4.01
C TYR A 7 38.20 12.96 -3.28
N ARG A 8 38.55 12.43 -2.09
CA ARG A 8 37.58 11.72 -1.24
C ARG A 8 36.46 12.65 -0.80
N TRP A 9 36.78 13.86 -0.34
CA TRP A 9 35.78 14.87 0.02
C TRP A 9 34.96 15.34 -1.18
N ALA A 10 35.60 15.55 -2.34
CA ALA A 10 34.89 15.92 -3.57
C ALA A 10 33.84 14.87 -3.97
N LEU A 11 34.20 13.58 -3.88
CA LEU A 11 33.25 12.48 -4.13
C LEU A 11 32.10 12.46 -3.12
N ILE A 12 32.39 12.62 -1.83
CA ILE A 12 31.37 12.65 -0.78
C ILE A 12 30.41 13.82 -0.99
N VAL A 13 30.92 15.02 -1.25
CA VAL A 13 30.10 16.22 -1.48
C VAL A 13 29.26 16.07 -2.74
N SER A 14 29.84 15.55 -3.83
CA SER A 14 29.09 15.27 -5.06
C SER A 14 27.95 14.27 -4.82
N LEU A 15 28.20 13.22 -4.04
CA LEU A 15 27.18 12.24 -3.67
C LEU A 15 26.08 12.86 -2.80
N LEU A 16 26.44 13.73 -1.85
CA LEU A 16 25.47 14.42 -0.99
C LEU A 16 24.57 15.37 -1.79
N ILE A 17 25.15 16.11 -2.75
CA ILE A 17 24.39 16.99 -3.65
C ILE A 17 23.42 16.16 -4.51
N ALA A 18 23.89 15.04 -5.08
CA ALA A 18 23.03 14.15 -5.84
C ALA A 18 21.89 13.58 -4.99
N SER A 19 22.18 13.14 -3.76
CA SER A 19 21.17 12.64 -2.82
C SER A 19 20.11 13.72 -2.50
N ALA A 20 20.54 14.95 -2.20
CA ALA A 20 19.63 16.06 -1.94
C ALA A 20 18.75 16.38 -3.16
N TYR A 21 19.32 16.31 -4.37
CA TYR A 21 18.56 16.52 -5.62
C TYR A 21 17.49 15.45 -5.84
N LEU A 22 17.79 14.17 -5.59
CA LEU A 22 16.82 13.08 -5.72
C LEU A 22 15.66 13.18 -4.71
N ILE A 23 15.92 13.69 -3.50
CA ILE A 23 14.91 13.77 -2.43
C ILE A 23 14.01 15.02 -2.59
N TRP A 24 14.48 16.05 -3.29
CA TRP A 24 13.74 17.30 -3.51
C TRP A 24 12.27 17.15 -3.95
N PRO A 25 11.91 16.36 -4.98
CA PRO A 25 10.51 16.18 -5.39
C PRO A 25 9.65 15.57 -4.28
N THR A 26 10.22 14.66 -3.48
CA THR A 26 9.54 14.05 -2.33
C THR A 26 9.19 15.10 -1.28
N TYR A 27 10.15 15.97 -0.94
CA TYR A 27 9.89 17.06 0.01
C TYR A 27 8.75 17.97 -0.48
N LYS A 28 8.77 18.36 -1.76
CA LYS A 28 7.76 19.24 -2.35
C LYS A 28 6.36 18.63 -2.33
N VAL A 29 6.22 17.34 -2.66
CA VAL A 29 4.92 16.65 -2.66
C VAL A 29 4.30 16.56 -1.27
N TYR A 30 5.12 16.27 -0.26
CA TYR A 30 4.64 16.08 1.11
C TYR A 30 4.57 17.37 1.94
N SER A 31 5.18 18.45 1.49
CA SER A 31 5.02 19.79 2.10
C SER A 31 3.81 20.57 1.59
N LEU A 32 3.19 20.15 0.49
CA LEU A 32 2.01 20.81 -0.09
C LEU A 32 0.79 20.64 0.82
N SER A 33 0.09 21.74 1.09
CA SER A 33 -1.17 21.72 1.83
C SER A 33 -2.30 21.16 0.96
N GLU A 34 -3.35 20.59 1.56
CA GLU A 34 -4.49 20.02 0.83
C GLU A 34 -5.14 21.04 -0.12
N ASP A 35 -5.17 22.32 0.27
CA ASP A 35 -5.70 23.43 -0.52
C ASP A 35 -4.88 23.62 -1.83
N GLU A 36 -3.56 23.58 -1.73
CA GLU A 36 -2.64 23.71 -2.88
C GLU A 36 -2.68 22.47 -3.78
N LYS A 37 -2.91 21.28 -3.21
CA LYS A 37 -3.09 20.04 -4.00
C LYS A 37 -4.34 20.05 -4.85
N THR A 38 -5.37 20.77 -4.40
CA THR A 38 -6.65 20.88 -5.10
C THR A 38 -6.58 21.90 -6.23
N GLU A 39 -5.75 22.94 -6.06
CA GLU A 39 -5.46 23.96 -7.06
C GLU A 39 -4.46 23.48 -8.13
N LEU A 40 -3.51 22.62 -7.74
CA LEU A 40 -2.64 21.88 -8.65
C LEU A 40 -3.44 20.83 -9.40
N GLY A 41 -3.75 21.12 -10.67
CA GLY A 41 -4.46 20.18 -11.55
C GLY A 41 -3.89 18.75 -11.51
N VAL A 42 -4.79 17.77 -11.72
CA VAL A 42 -4.50 16.32 -11.58
C VAL A 42 -3.26 15.86 -12.37
N SER A 43 -2.97 16.47 -13.52
CA SER A 43 -1.79 16.16 -14.34
C SER A 43 -0.47 16.53 -13.66
N VAL A 44 -0.40 17.74 -13.09
CA VAL A 44 0.81 18.25 -12.41
C VAL A 44 1.06 17.48 -11.12
N MET A 45 -0.01 17.14 -10.39
CA MET A 45 0.07 16.30 -9.21
C MET A 45 0.62 14.90 -9.53
N LYS A 46 0.23 14.33 -10.67
CA LYS A 46 0.69 13.01 -11.11
C LYS A 46 2.18 13.00 -11.43
N GLU A 47 2.67 13.98 -12.19
CA GLU A 47 4.11 14.12 -12.50
C GLU A 47 4.96 14.29 -11.24
N LEU A 48 4.49 15.11 -10.30
CA LEU A 48 5.18 15.31 -9.03
C LEU A 48 5.21 14.04 -8.17
N LYS A 49 4.10 13.28 -8.13
CA LYS A 49 4.04 11.98 -7.44
C LYS A 49 4.94 10.93 -8.08
N GLU A 50 5.05 10.89 -9.41
CA GLU A 50 5.94 9.95 -10.11
C GLU A 50 7.42 10.20 -9.78
N GLY A 51 7.81 11.46 -9.55
CA GLY A 51 9.15 11.82 -9.10
C GLY A 51 9.39 11.69 -7.59
N ALA A 52 8.35 11.44 -6.79
CA ALA A 52 8.44 11.34 -5.34
C ALA A 52 8.52 9.88 -4.85
N ILE A 53 9.03 9.70 -3.63
CA ILE A 53 9.02 8.39 -2.97
C ILE A 53 7.58 8.02 -2.63
N ASN A 54 7.13 6.86 -3.10
CA ASN A 54 5.82 6.32 -2.74
C ASN A 54 5.81 5.88 -1.26
N LEU A 55 4.94 6.48 -0.46
CA LEU A 55 4.73 6.08 0.92
C LEU A 55 3.86 4.83 1.00
N GLY A 56 4.22 3.92 1.91
CA GLY A 56 3.34 2.82 2.29
C GLY A 56 2.14 3.31 3.09
N LEU A 57 1.13 2.46 3.26
CA LEU A 57 -0.10 2.79 3.97
C LEU A 57 0.13 3.27 5.42
N ASP A 58 1.14 2.71 6.09
CA ASP A 58 1.55 3.10 7.45
C ASP A 58 1.97 4.58 7.52
N LEU A 59 2.64 5.07 6.48
CA LEU A 59 3.16 6.44 6.41
C LEU A 59 2.20 7.42 5.74
N GLN A 60 1.42 6.94 4.76
CA GLN A 60 0.42 7.75 4.07
C GLN A 60 -0.82 7.99 4.94
N GLY A 61 -1.09 7.08 5.88
CA GLY A 61 -2.36 7.03 6.59
C GLY A 61 -3.47 6.49 5.67
N GLY A 62 -4.32 5.64 6.23
CA GLY A 62 -5.43 5.04 5.49
C GLY A 62 -5.83 3.70 6.11
N MET A 63 -6.86 3.09 5.55
CA MET A 63 -7.39 1.81 6.01
C MET A 63 -7.25 0.77 4.90
N TYR A 64 -6.52 -0.32 5.18
CA TYR A 64 -6.56 -1.52 4.35
C TYR A 64 -7.71 -2.39 4.82
N VAL A 65 -8.77 -2.49 4.01
CA VAL A 65 -9.92 -3.36 4.29
C VAL A 65 -9.79 -4.61 3.45
N LEU A 66 -9.60 -5.75 4.11
CA LEU A 66 -9.76 -7.07 3.50
C LEU A 66 -11.20 -7.53 3.74
N LEU A 67 -11.98 -7.69 2.67
CA LEU A 67 -13.28 -8.34 2.77
C LEU A 67 -13.10 -9.83 2.56
N GLU A 68 -13.21 -10.60 3.63
CA GLU A 68 -13.33 -12.05 3.57
C GLU A 68 -14.81 -12.44 3.66
N THR A 69 -15.23 -13.34 2.78
CA THR A 69 -16.61 -13.81 2.71
C THR A 69 -16.72 -15.11 3.50
N ASP A 70 -17.46 -15.10 4.61
CA ASP A 70 -17.77 -16.31 5.39
C ASP A 70 -18.83 -17.15 4.67
N ILE A 71 -18.39 -18.07 3.81
CA ILE A 71 -19.24 -18.89 2.95
C ILE A 71 -20.31 -19.67 3.76
N PRO A 72 -19.98 -20.37 4.86
CA PRO A 72 -21.00 -20.99 5.73
C PRO A 72 -22.10 -20.02 6.17
N THR A 73 -21.71 -18.85 6.70
CA THR A 73 -22.67 -17.85 7.19
C THR A 73 -23.46 -17.19 6.05
N LEU A 74 -22.86 -17.01 4.87
CA LEU A 74 -23.59 -16.51 3.70
C LEU A 74 -24.67 -17.49 3.24
N VAL A 75 -24.33 -18.78 3.14
CA VAL A 75 -25.29 -19.80 2.71
C VAL A 75 -26.44 -19.94 3.71
N ASP A 76 -26.15 -19.91 5.02
CA ASP A 76 -27.17 -19.94 6.08
C ASP A 76 -28.10 -18.72 6.04
N LYS A 77 -27.58 -17.52 5.73
CA LYS A 77 -28.39 -16.29 5.62
C LYS A 77 -29.16 -16.16 4.30
N LEU A 78 -28.65 -16.74 3.21
CA LEU A 78 -29.32 -16.76 1.91
C LEU A 78 -30.41 -17.84 1.82
N ALA A 79 -30.34 -18.86 2.67
CA ALA A 79 -31.33 -19.92 2.70
C ALA A 79 -32.69 -19.39 3.19
N GLY A 80 -33.71 -19.49 2.34
CA GLY A 80 -35.08 -19.12 2.72
C GLY A 80 -35.70 -20.04 3.80
N LYS A 81 -35.06 -21.17 4.11
CA LYS A 81 -35.47 -22.11 5.16
C LYS A 81 -34.26 -22.86 5.72
N ASN A 82 -34.02 -22.72 7.02
CA ASN A 82 -32.89 -23.34 7.71
C ASN A 82 -33.26 -24.72 8.25
N THR A 83 -33.34 -25.72 7.36
CA THR A 83 -33.55 -27.12 7.77
C THR A 83 -32.29 -27.70 8.42
N GLU A 84 -32.46 -28.72 9.26
CA GLU A 84 -31.32 -29.40 9.90
C GLU A 84 -30.43 -30.11 8.86
N GLU A 85 -30.99 -30.62 7.76
CA GLU A 85 -30.20 -31.22 6.68
C GLU A 85 -29.28 -30.20 6.00
N LEU A 86 -29.74 -28.95 5.84
CA LEU A 86 -28.93 -27.88 5.25
C LEU A 86 -27.76 -27.52 6.18
N LYS A 87 -28.01 -27.41 7.49
CA LYS A 87 -26.96 -27.14 8.48
C LYS A 87 -25.91 -28.26 8.52
N ASP A 88 -26.35 -29.51 8.40
CA ASP A 88 -25.46 -30.67 8.31
C ASP A 88 -24.62 -30.64 7.04
N ALA A 89 -25.21 -30.30 5.90
CA ALA A 89 -24.52 -30.17 4.62
C ALA A 89 -23.47 -29.04 4.64
N ILE A 90 -23.79 -27.89 5.22
CA ILE A 90 -22.86 -26.75 5.39
C ILE A 90 -21.67 -27.17 6.27
N ARG A 91 -21.91 -27.81 7.43
CA ARG A 91 -20.85 -28.30 8.32
C ARG A 91 -19.95 -29.33 7.66
N GLU A 92 -20.52 -30.24 6.89
CA GLU A 92 -19.75 -31.26 6.18
C GLU A 92 -18.89 -30.64 5.06
N ALA A 93 -19.42 -29.66 4.33
CA ALA A 93 -18.68 -28.92 3.32
C ALA A 93 -17.52 -28.11 3.92
N GLU A 94 -17.75 -27.45 5.06
CA GLU A 94 -16.71 -26.72 5.81
C GLU A 94 -15.58 -27.66 6.26
N LYS A 95 -15.92 -28.80 6.88
CA LYS A 95 -14.93 -29.82 7.29
C LYS A 95 -14.12 -30.38 6.12
N ARG A 96 -14.73 -30.54 4.95
CA ARG A 96 -14.03 -31.00 3.74
C ARG A 96 -13.12 -29.92 3.17
N SER A 97 -13.56 -28.65 3.19
CA SER A 97 -12.77 -27.51 2.75
C SER A 97 -11.48 -27.37 3.56
N ILE A 98 -11.58 -27.44 4.90
CA ILE A 98 -10.40 -27.34 5.80
C ILE A 98 -9.43 -28.51 5.55
N ARG A 99 -9.96 -29.73 5.31
CA ARG A 99 -9.14 -30.93 5.07
C ARG A 99 -8.40 -30.90 3.74
N ASN A 100 -8.99 -30.30 2.70
CA ASN A 100 -8.36 -30.16 1.38
C ASN A 100 -7.37 -28.97 1.31
N GLN A 101 -7.34 -28.10 2.33
CA GLN A 101 -6.39 -26.98 2.44
C GLN A 101 -5.15 -27.32 3.28
N SER A 102 -5.11 -28.51 3.91
CA SER A 102 -3.93 -29.08 4.60
C SER A 102 -3.10 -29.92 3.64
#